data_AF-A0A836BIK4-F1
#
_entry.id   AF-A0A836BIK4-F1
#
_cell.length_a   1.000
_cell.length_b   1.000
_cell.length_c   1.000
_cell.angle_alpha   90.00
_cell.angle_beta   90.00
_cell.angle_gamma   90.00
#
_symmetry.space_group_name_H-M   'P 1'
#
loop_
_entity.id
_entity.type
_entity.pdbx_description
1 polymer ?
#
loop_
_entity_poly.entity_id
_entity_poly.type
_entity_poly.pdbx_seq_one_letter_code
_entity_poly.pdbx_strand_id
1 'polypeptide(L)'
;MLFWAVDQNQNDVALKVYLVTTSNFKRRAQYILGDPRFSRIKRGTRNLVNLWAQKEFSNLTRCFECGIPVVKPIHVSKNVLAMEFVGKNGVPTKNLLESKEVNNKDFDMAISILKKLYKDAKLVHGDFSEYNIFKTEKGLVVFDLGSAVDIRHPNSTEFLKRDINNITKFFVRRGLTIQNPADTYDEVTK
;
A
#
# COMPACT_ATOMS: atom_id res chain seq x y z
N MET A 1 -8.03 9.89 -6.31
CA MET A 1 -8.08 11.12 -5.50
C MET A 1 -8.41 10.72 -4.08
N LEU A 2 -7.90 11.47 -3.10
CA LEU A 2 -8.14 11.22 -1.68
C LEU A 2 -8.88 12.44 -1.10
N PHE A 3 -9.93 12.20 -0.34
CA PHE A 3 -10.74 13.24 0.29
C PHE A 3 -10.90 12.92 1.78
N TRP A 4 -10.94 13.96 2.61
CA TRP A 4 -11.39 13.85 4.00
C TRP A 4 -12.92 13.98 4.06
N ALA A 5 -13.55 13.19 4.92
CA ALA A 5 -14.97 13.23 5.21
C ALA A 5 -15.19 12.96 6.71
N VAL A 6 -16.39 13.28 7.19
CA VAL A 6 -16.82 12.98 8.56
C VAL A 6 -18.04 12.06 8.49
N ASP A 7 -18.03 10.97 9.26
CA ASP A 7 -19.16 10.03 9.31
C ASP A 7 -20.30 10.54 10.22
N GLN A 8 -21.41 9.79 10.25
CA GLN A 8 -22.57 10.12 11.10
C GLN A 8 -22.30 10.14 12.61
N ASN A 9 -21.18 9.55 13.04
CA ASN A 9 -20.73 9.49 14.43
C ASN A 9 -19.62 10.51 14.71
N GLN A 10 -19.39 11.47 13.80
CA GLN A 10 -18.35 12.51 13.90
C GLN A 10 -16.91 11.97 13.87
N ASN A 11 -16.68 10.77 13.31
CA ASN A 11 -15.34 10.24 13.09
C ASN A 11 -14.78 10.72 11.75
N ASP A 12 -13.48 11.00 11.73
CA ASP A 12 -12.75 11.31 10.49
C ASP A 12 -12.57 10.06 9.61
N VAL A 13 -12.88 10.19 8.32
CA VAL A 13 -12.77 9.12 7.31
C VAL A 13 -12.02 9.61 6.07
N ALA A 14 -11.17 8.76 5.51
CA ALA A 14 -10.52 9.00 4.22
C ALA A 14 -11.30 8.29 3.09
N LEU A 15 -11.66 9.04 2.04
CA LEU A 15 -12.33 8.54 0.85
C LEU A 15 -11.36 8.53 -0.34
N LYS A 16 -10.95 7.34 -0.78
CA LYS A 16 -10.16 7.13 -1.99
C LYS A 16 -11.10 6.89 -3.18
N VAL A 17 -11.23 7.89 -4.04
CA VAL A 17 -12.04 7.85 -5.26
C VAL A 17 -11.16 7.53 -6.46
N TYR A 18 -11.47 6.42 -7.14
CA TYR A 18 -10.77 6.01 -8.34
C TYR A 18 -11.40 6.62 -9.58
N LEU A 19 -10.58 7.31 -10.38
CA LEU A 19 -11.01 7.99 -11.59
C LEU A 19 -11.11 7.02 -12.77
N VAL A 20 -12.12 7.24 -13.60
CA VAL A 20 -12.38 6.47 -14.82
C VAL A 20 -11.62 7.10 -15.98
N THR A 21 -10.30 6.94 -16.03
CA THR A 21 -9.49 7.40 -17.16
C THR A 21 -8.73 6.26 -17.82
N THR A 22 -8.71 6.25 -19.15
CA THR A 22 -8.11 5.19 -19.99
C THR A 22 -6.59 5.22 -19.98
N SER A 23 -5.97 6.39 -19.78
CA SER A 23 -4.51 6.58 -19.76
C SER A 23 -3.82 5.88 -18.60
N ASN A 24 -4.47 5.78 -17.43
CA ASN A 24 -3.94 5.06 -16.26
C ASN A 24 -4.04 3.53 -16.40
N PHE A 25 -4.81 3.02 -17.36
CA PHE A 25 -5.07 1.59 -17.49
C PHE A 25 -3.84 0.79 -17.94
N LYS A 26 -3.13 1.25 -18.99
CA LYS A 26 -1.97 0.51 -19.54
C LYS A 26 -0.89 0.28 -18.48
N ARG A 27 -0.61 1.28 -17.65
CA ARG A 27 0.39 1.18 -16.57
C ARG A 27 -0.03 0.23 -15.45
N ARG A 28 -1.33 0.07 -15.25
CA ARG A 28 -1.91 -0.71 -14.15
C ARG A 28 -2.16 -2.17 -14.53
N ALA A 29 -2.18 -2.50 -15.82
CA ALA A 29 -2.38 -3.87 -16.32
C ALA A 29 -1.41 -4.89 -15.70
N GLN A 30 -0.17 -4.47 -15.40
CA GLN A 30 0.85 -5.34 -14.80
C GLN A 30 0.53 -5.81 -13.37
N TYR A 31 -0.35 -5.12 -12.63
CA TYR A 31 -0.69 -5.50 -11.25
C TYR A 31 -2.03 -6.27 -11.14
N ILE A 32 -2.67 -6.55 -12.27
CA ILE A 32 -3.89 -7.38 -12.35
C ILE A 32 -3.67 -8.68 -13.10
N LEU A 33 -2.51 -8.83 -13.76
CA LEU A 33 -2.18 -10.01 -14.53
C LEU A 33 -2.19 -11.24 -13.60
N GLY A 34 -2.94 -12.27 -13.97
CA GLY A 34 -3.03 -13.51 -13.18
C GLY A 34 -3.83 -13.38 -11.87
N ASP A 35 -4.42 -12.22 -11.56
CA ASP A 35 -5.30 -12.06 -10.40
C ASP A 35 -6.69 -12.67 -10.71
N PRO A 36 -7.14 -13.72 -9.98
CA PRO A 36 -8.42 -14.37 -10.26
C PRO A 36 -9.62 -13.43 -10.17
N ARG A 37 -9.53 -12.36 -9.37
CA ARG A 37 -10.57 -11.32 -9.23
C ARG A 37 -10.82 -10.59 -10.56
N PHE A 38 -9.88 -10.66 -11.50
CA PHE A 38 -9.93 -9.99 -12.80
C PHE A 38 -10.16 -10.97 -13.97
N SER A 39 -10.33 -12.27 -13.72
CA SER A 39 -10.43 -13.31 -14.76
C SER A 39 -11.74 -13.28 -15.56
N ARG A 40 -12.84 -12.74 -15.00
CA ARG A 40 -14.20 -12.80 -15.58
C ARG A 40 -14.81 -11.43 -15.89
N ILE A 41 -13.99 -10.43 -16.20
CA ILE A 41 -14.47 -9.05 -16.35
C ILE A 41 -15.22 -8.85 -17.67
N LYS A 42 -16.46 -8.34 -17.60
CA LYS A 42 -17.17 -7.80 -18.77
C LYS A 42 -16.44 -6.56 -19.29
N ARG A 43 -16.16 -6.52 -20.60
CA ARG A 43 -15.47 -5.41 -21.29
C ARG A 43 -16.03 -4.04 -20.84
N GLY A 44 -15.15 -3.13 -20.39
CA GLY A 44 -15.51 -1.75 -20.04
C GLY A 44 -14.71 -1.15 -18.87
N THR A 45 -14.32 0.12 -18.99
CA THR A 45 -13.47 0.84 -18.02
C THR A 45 -14.10 0.96 -16.63
N ARG A 46 -15.42 1.16 -16.55
CA ARG A 46 -16.13 1.34 -15.27
C ARG A 46 -16.09 0.09 -14.39
N ASN A 47 -16.28 -1.09 -14.98
CA ASN A 47 -16.24 -2.36 -14.26
C ASN A 47 -14.85 -2.60 -13.69
N LEU A 48 -13.82 -2.28 -14.46
CA LEU A 48 -12.44 -2.41 -14.02
C LEU A 48 -12.12 -1.49 -12.84
N VAL A 49 -12.49 -0.21 -12.91
CA VAL A 49 -12.21 0.76 -11.84
C VAL A 49 -12.86 0.33 -10.52
N ASN A 50 -14.08 -0.22 -10.57
CA ASN A 50 -14.72 -0.79 -9.38
C ASN A 50 -13.91 -1.96 -8.81
N LEU A 51 -13.41 -2.85 -9.68
CA LEU A 51 -12.59 -3.99 -9.25
C LEU A 51 -11.25 -3.55 -8.66
N TRP A 52 -10.68 -2.44 -9.09
CA TRP A 52 -9.49 -1.87 -8.45
C TRP A 52 -9.78 -1.43 -7.02
N ALA A 53 -10.86 -0.69 -6.79
CA ALA A 53 -11.27 -0.28 -5.45
C ALA A 53 -11.53 -1.51 -4.57
N GLN A 54 -12.22 -2.53 -5.10
CA GLN A 54 -12.47 -3.79 -4.40
C GLN A 54 -11.19 -4.58 -4.11
N LYS A 55 -10.23 -4.59 -5.05
CA LYS A 55 -8.92 -5.21 -4.86
C LYS A 55 -8.15 -4.56 -3.73
N GLU A 56 -8.08 -3.22 -3.69
CA GLU A 56 -7.39 -2.53 -2.61
C GLU A 56 -8.09 -2.74 -1.26
N PHE A 57 -9.43 -2.67 -1.21
CA PHE A 57 -10.20 -2.99 -0.01
C PHE A 57 -9.88 -4.40 0.50
N SER A 58 -9.89 -5.40 -0.38
CA SER A 58 -9.57 -6.79 -0.06
C SER A 58 -8.13 -6.96 0.43
N ASN A 59 -7.17 -6.28 -0.21
CA ASN A 59 -5.76 -6.31 0.20
C ASN A 59 -5.56 -5.65 1.59
N LEU A 60 -6.15 -4.47 1.83
CA LEU A 60 -6.13 -3.80 3.13
C LEU A 60 -6.77 -4.65 4.22
N THR A 61 -7.91 -5.27 3.93
CA THR A 61 -8.63 -6.12 4.89
C THR A 61 -7.76 -7.29 5.32
N ARG A 62 -7.17 -8.00 4.33
CA ARG A 62 -6.25 -9.10 4.60
C ARG A 62 -5.04 -8.67 5.44
N CYS A 63 -4.44 -7.52 5.13
CA CYS A 63 -3.28 -7.02 5.88
C CYS A 63 -3.65 -6.61 7.31
N PHE A 64 -4.79 -5.96 7.48
CA PHE A 64 -5.32 -5.56 8.78
C PHE A 64 -5.61 -6.78 9.67
N GLU A 65 -6.24 -7.82 9.12
CA GLU A 65 -6.50 -9.09 9.82
C GLU A 65 -5.22 -9.84 10.21
N CYS A 66 -4.14 -9.68 9.45
CA CYS A 66 -2.81 -10.23 9.78
C CYS A 66 -2.05 -9.37 10.83
N GLY A 67 -2.64 -8.27 11.33
CA GLY A 67 -1.97 -7.36 12.26
C GLY A 67 -0.80 -6.58 11.62
N ILE A 68 -0.83 -6.40 10.30
CA ILE A 68 0.12 -5.54 9.58
C ILE A 68 -0.31 -4.08 9.79
N PRO A 69 0.61 -3.16 10.13
CA PRO A 69 0.30 -1.73 10.26
C PRO A 69 -0.15 -1.10 8.93
N VAL A 70 -1.46 -1.15 8.68
CA VAL A 70 -2.13 -0.54 7.54
C VAL A 70 -3.32 0.28 8.01
N VAL A 71 -3.77 1.24 7.20
CA VAL A 71 -5.01 1.97 7.49
C VAL A 71 -6.18 0.99 7.54
N LYS A 72 -7.03 1.10 8.56
CA LYS A 72 -8.19 0.21 8.68
C LYS A 72 -9.15 0.44 7.51
N PRO A 73 -9.46 -0.59 6.70
CA PRO A 73 -10.51 -0.48 5.68
C PRO A 73 -11.88 -0.41 6.36
N ILE A 74 -12.76 0.47 5.88
CA ILE A 74 -14.10 0.66 6.44
C ILE A 74 -15.16 0.08 5.49
N HIS A 75 -15.17 0.54 4.24
CA HIS A 75 -16.16 0.11 3.26
C HIS A 75 -15.69 0.37 1.82
N VAL A 76 -16.21 -0.38 0.86
CA VAL A 76 -16.01 -0.08 -0.57
C VAL A 76 -17.34 -0.11 -1.30
N SER A 77 -17.62 0.94 -2.06
CA SER A 77 -18.80 1.04 -2.91
C SER A 77 -18.41 1.55 -4.29
N LYS A 78 -18.66 0.73 -5.32
CA LYS A 78 -18.25 0.99 -6.71
C LYS A 78 -16.75 1.33 -6.78
N ASN A 79 -16.40 2.57 -7.14
CA ASN A 79 -15.04 3.08 -7.30
C ASN A 79 -14.56 3.92 -6.11
N VAL A 80 -15.27 3.87 -4.98
CA VAL A 80 -14.96 4.64 -3.77
C VAL A 80 -14.63 3.69 -2.63
N LEU A 81 -13.45 3.86 -2.06
CA LEU A 81 -12.96 3.13 -0.89
C LEU A 81 -12.93 4.09 0.31
N ALA A 82 -13.67 3.76 1.36
CA ALA A 82 -13.61 4.41 2.65
C ALA A 82 -12.66 3.64 3.58
N MET A 83 -11.75 4.38 4.22
CA MET A 83 -10.76 3.85 5.15
C MET A 83 -10.50 4.83 6.28
N GLU A 84 -9.85 4.35 7.33
CA GLU A 84 -9.41 5.16 8.46
C GLU A 84 -8.65 6.40 8.00
N PHE A 85 -9.01 7.54 8.58
CA PHE A 85 -8.25 8.77 8.41
C PHE A 85 -7.11 8.80 9.42
N VAL A 86 -5.88 8.74 8.93
CA VAL A 86 -4.68 8.90 9.77
C VAL A 86 -4.32 10.38 9.77
N GLY A 87 -4.73 11.09 10.82
CA GLY A 87 -4.56 12.53 10.94
C GLY A 87 -5.36 13.11 12.10
N LYS A 88 -5.46 14.44 12.16
CA LYS A 88 -6.23 15.14 13.18
C LYS A 88 -6.86 16.41 12.61
N ASN A 89 -8.13 16.66 12.92
CA ASN A 89 -8.88 17.85 12.50
C ASN A 89 -8.85 18.06 10.97
N GLY A 90 -9.04 16.99 10.20
CA GLY A 90 -8.98 17.04 8.73
C GLY A 90 -7.59 17.24 8.12
N VAL A 91 -6.53 17.33 8.93
CA VAL A 91 -5.14 17.39 8.45
C VAL A 91 -4.53 16.00 8.50
N PRO A 92 -4.12 15.42 7.36
CA PRO A 92 -3.51 14.09 7.33
C PRO A 92 -2.14 14.10 8.00
N THR A 93 -1.78 12.96 8.60
CA THR A 93 -0.42 12.70 9.06
C THR A 93 0.55 12.73 7.87
N LYS A 94 1.78 13.18 8.13
CA LYS A 94 2.83 13.23 7.10
C LYS A 94 3.24 11.82 6.68
N ASN A 95 3.50 11.66 5.39
CA ASN A 95 4.17 10.46 4.90
C ASN A 95 5.67 10.49 5.26
N LEU A 96 6.39 9.40 5.00
CA LEU A 96 7.82 9.31 5.26
C LEU A 96 8.62 10.38 4.51
N LEU A 97 8.25 10.70 3.27
CA LEU A 97 8.93 11.74 2.48
C LEU A 97 8.89 13.11 3.17
N GLU A 98 7.71 13.50 3.67
CA GLU A 98 7.44 14.80 4.30
C GLU A 98 7.89 14.85 5.76
N SER A 99 8.16 13.70 6.37
CA SER A 99 8.63 13.59 7.74
C SER A 99 10.06 14.09 7.85
N LYS A 100 10.30 15.08 8.71
CA LYS A 100 11.62 15.72 8.87
C LYS A 100 12.69 14.77 9.39
N GLU A 101 12.31 13.87 10.30
CA GLU A 101 13.21 12.94 10.95
C GLU A 101 12.83 11.52 10.55
N VAL A 102 13.83 10.72 10.22
CA VAL A 102 13.75 9.28 10.03
C VAL A 102 14.97 8.62 10.64
N ASN A 103 14.83 7.42 11.18
CA ASN A 103 15.92 6.72 11.87
C ASN A 103 15.93 5.22 11.53
N ASN A 104 16.93 4.49 12.03
CA ASN A 104 17.07 3.06 11.76
C ASN A 104 15.86 2.24 12.22
N LYS A 105 15.18 2.63 13.31
CA LYS A 105 13.96 1.93 13.78
C LYS A 105 12.82 2.05 12.77
N ASP A 106 12.71 3.20 12.08
CA ASP A 106 11.72 3.36 11.00
C ASP A 106 12.05 2.42 9.83
N PHE A 107 13.33 2.26 9.48
CA PHE A 107 13.75 1.32 8.45
C PHE A 107 13.44 -0.13 8.87
N ASP A 108 13.78 -0.53 10.10
CA ASP A 108 13.50 -1.86 10.64
C ASP A 108 11.99 -2.16 10.62
N MET A 109 11.15 -1.17 10.99
CA MET A 109 9.69 -1.27 10.89
C MET A 109 9.23 -1.44 9.44
N ALA A 110 9.82 -0.73 8.48
CA ALA A 110 9.48 -0.84 7.07
C ALA A 110 9.82 -2.24 6.51
N ILE A 111 10.98 -2.80 6.89
CA ILE A 111 11.37 -4.17 6.51
C ILE A 111 10.47 -5.20 7.20
N SER A 112 10.12 -5.00 8.47
CA SER A 112 9.16 -5.84 9.18
C SER A 112 7.79 -5.87 8.49
N ILE A 113 7.32 -4.72 7.99
CA ILE A 113 6.07 -4.64 7.20
C ILE A 113 6.20 -5.45 5.90
N LEU A 114 7.29 -5.29 5.14
CA LEU A 114 7.52 -6.07 3.91
C LEU A 114 7.57 -7.58 4.19
N LYS A 115 8.22 -7.98 5.28
CA LYS A 115 8.27 -9.38 5.73
C LYS A 115 6.89 -9.93 6.04
N LYS A 116 6.07 -9.22 6.83
CA LYS A 116 4.69 -9.65 7.14
C LYS A 116 3.79 -9.67 5.90
N LEU A 117 3.94 -8.70 5.00
CA LEU A 117 3.22 -8.69 3.71
C LEU A 117 3.51 -9.98 2.94
N TYR A 118 4.79 -10.35 2.81
CA TYR A 118 5.21 -11.54 2.08
C TYR A 118 4.81 -12.84 2.77
N LYS A 119 5.08 -12.95 4.08
CA LYS A 119 4.95 -14.20 4.85
C LYS A 119 3.54 -14.46 5.33
N ASP A 120 2.85 -13.46 5.84
CA ASP A 120 1.56 -13.63 6.51
C ASP A 120 0.42 -13.32 5.52
N ALA A 121 0.47 -12.14 4.89
CA ALA A 121 -0.55 -11.72 3.93
C ALA A 121 -0.34 -12.32 2.53
N LYS A 122 0.75 -13.04 2.24
CA LYS A 122 1.08 -13.60 0.92
C LYS A 122 0.92 -12.58 -0.22
N LEU A 123 1.34 -11.34 0.03
CA LEU A 123 1.30 -10.22 -0.90
C LEU A 123 2.69 -9.61 -1.09
N VAL A 124 2.94 -9.10 -2.29
CA VAL A 124 4.01 -8.15 -2.57
C VAL A 124 3.36 -6.79 -2.83
N HIS A 125 3.84 -5.72 -2.21
CA HIS A 125 3.21 -4.40 -2.31
C HIS A 125 3.26 -3.84 -3.73
N GLY A 126 4.38 -4.05 -4.42
CA GLY A 126 4.58 -3.65 -5.80
C GLY A 126 4.64 -2.15 -6.02
N ASP A 127 4.81 -1.34 -4.99
CA ASP A 127 5.13 0.10 -5.11
C ASP A 127 5.63 0.69 -3.78
N PHE A 128 6.14 -0.12 -2.85
CA PHE A 128 6.43 0.29 -1.47
C PHE A 128 7.52 1.37 -1.46
N SER A 129 7.20 2.54 -0.89
CA SER A 129 8.08 3.72 -0.92
C SER A 129 7.70 4.74 0.13
N GLU A 130 8.50 5.79 0.28
CA GLU A 130 8.27 6.89 1.22
C GLU A 130 6.96 7.67 0.99
N TYR A 131 6.33 7.47 -0.18
CA TYR A 131 5.09 8.14 -0.58
C TYR A 131 3.83 7.46 -0.03
N ASN A 132 3.86 6.17 0.26
CA ASN A 132 2.68 5.37 0.65
C ASN A 132 2.70 4.88 2.11
N ILE A 133 3.58 5.46 2.92
CA ILE A 133 3.76 5.11 4.32
C ILE A 133 3.63 6.38 5.15
N PHE A 134 2.66 6.42 6.05
CA PHE A 134 2.57 7.45 7.09
C PHE A 134 3.57 7.17 8.21
N LYS A 135 4.17 8.23 8.74
CA LYS A 135 4.95 8.16 9.98
C LYS A 135 4.12 8.74 11.12
N THR A 136 3.65 7.88 12.01
CA THR A 136 2.86 8.23 13.18
C THR A 136 3.71 8.14 14.45
N GLU A 137 3.20 8.64 15.57
CA GLU A 137 3.83 8.45 16.89
C GLU A 137 3.94 6.97 17.28
N LYS A 138 3.05 6.12 16.75
CA LYS A 138 3.02 4.67 17.03
C LYS A 138 3.89 3.86 16.04
N GLY A 139 4.53 4.51 15.08
CA GLY A 139 5.32 3.87 14.03
C GLY A 139 4.74 4.08 12.63
N LEU A 140 5.11 3.19 11.71
CA LEU A 140 4.75 3.29 10.30
C LEU A 140 3.38 2.68 10.00
N VAL A 141 2.62 3.32 9.10
CA VAL A 141 1.30 2.84 8.65
C VAL A 141 1.21 2.92 7.13
N VAL A 142 0.99 1.79 6.45
CA VAL A 142 0.80 1.74 4.99
C VAL A 142 -0.64 2.10 4.64
N PHE A 143 -0.83 2.93 3.62
CA PHE A 143 -2.18 3.37 3.23
C PHE A 143 -2.56 3.11 1.76
N ASP A 144 -1.69 2.54 0.94
CA ASP A 144 -1.99 2.24 -0.46
C ASP A 144 -1.56 0.81 -0.86
N LEU A 145 -2.52 -0.11 -0.93
CA LEU A 145 -2.29 -1.48 -1.41
C LEU A 145 -2.94 -1.75 -2.78
N GLY A 146 -3.19 -0.70 -3.56
CA GLY A 146 -3.81 -0.79 -4.87
C GLY A 146 -2.97 -1.60 -5.86
N SER A 147 -1.64 -1.44 -5.82
CA SER A 147 -0.68 -2.15 -6.69
C SER A 147 -0.26 -3.53 -6.16
N ALA A 148 -0.68 -3.91 -4.95
CA ALA A 148 -0.20 -5.13 -4.31
C ALA A 148 -0.70 -6.41 -5.00
N VAL A 149 0.20 -7.34 -5.28
CA VAL A 149 -0.07 -8.59 -6.01
C VAL A 149 0.13 -9.80 -5.11
N ASP A 150 -0.50 -10.91 -5.46
CA ASP A 150 -0.23 -12.20 -4.82
C ASP A 150 1.23 -12.63 -5.05
N ILE A 151 1.85 -13.32 -4.09
CA ILE A 151 3.23 -13.83 -4.24
C ILE A 151 3.41 -14.79 -5.43
N ARG A 152 2.32 -15.42 -5.91
CA ARG A 152 2.31 -16.28 -7.11
C ARG A 152 2.29 -15.49 -8.42
N HIS A 153 2.18 -14.16 -8.36
CA HIS A 153 2.23 -13.32 -9.55
C HIS A 153 3.55 -13.53 -10.31
N PRO A 154 3.57 -13.64 -11.65
CA PRO A 154 4.79 -13.91 -12.42
C PRO A 154 5.95 -12.93 -12.12
N ASN A 155 5.62 -11.68 -11.82
CA ASN A 155 6.58 -10.61 -11.52
C ASN A 155 6.75 -10.33 -10.01
N SER A 156 6.26 -11.19 -9.11
CA SER A 156 6.28 -10.93 -7.66
C SER A 156 7.69 -10.70 -7.13
N THR A 157 8.67 -11.49 -7.56
CA THR A 157 10.09 -11.35 -7.19
C THR A 157 10.64 -9.98 -7.59
N GLU A 158 10.40 -9.53 -8.82
CA GLU A 158 10.91 -8.26 -9.31
C GLU A 158 10.23 -7.06 -8.63
N PHE A 159 8.94 -7.19 -8.33
CA PHE A 159 8.23 -6.19 -7.53
C PHE A 159 8.77 -6.10 -6.10
N LEU A 160 9.07 -7.23 -5.46
CA LEU A 160 9.62 -7.23 -4.10
C LEU A 160 11.03 -6.62 -4.06
N LYS A 161 11.90 -6.96 -5.01
CA LYS A 161 13.23 -6.34 -5.14
C LYS A 161 13.10 -4.83 -5.33
N ARG A 162 12.13 -4.38 -6.13
CA ARG A 162 11.87 -2.94 -6.35
C ARG A 162 11.41 -2.26 -5.06
N ASP A 163 10.48 -2.88 -4.33
CA ASP A 163 9.97 -2.38 -3.05
C ASP A 163 11.12 -2.17 -2.04
N ILE A 164 11.98 -3.19 -1.87
CA ILE A 164 13.15 -3.14 -0.99
C ILE A 164 14.13 -2.06 -1.44
N ASN A 165 14.41 -1.97 -2.74
CA ASN A 165 15.33 -0.98 -3.28
C ASN A 165 14.82 0.45 -3.10
N ASN A 166 13.52 0.69 -3.31
CA ASN A 166 12.91 2.01 -3.14
C ASN A 166 13.06 2.49 -1.70
N ILE A 167 12.64 1.66 -0.74
CA ILE A 167 12.71 2.04 0.67
C ILE A 167 14.17 2.19 1.15
N THR A 168 15.07 1.29 0.72
CA THR A 168 16.51 1.40 0.99
C THR A 168 17.07 2.73 0.50
N LYS A 169 16.83 3.05 -0.79
CA LYS A 169 17.30 4.31 -1.39
C LYS A 169 16.79 5.54 -0.66
N PHE A 170 15.54 5.51 -0.19
CA PHE A 170 15.00 6.61 0.61
C PHE A 170 15.81 6.80 1.89
N PHE A 171 16.01 5.77 2.71
CA PHE A 171 16.73 5.91 3.97
C PHE A 171 18.21 6.26 3.80
N VAL A 172 18.89 5.70 2.79
CA VAL A 172 20.27 6.09 2.44
C VAL A 172 20.35 7.57 2.07
N ARG A 173 19.42 8.08 1.25
CA ARG A 173 19.34 9.51 0.90
C ARG A 173 19.12 10.41 2.12
N ARG A 174 18.56 9.88 3.21
CA ARG A 174 18.36 10.60 4.47
C ARG A 174 19.57 10.51 5.41
N GLY A 175 20.67 9.88 4.96
CA GLY A 175 21.95 9.82 5.66
C GLY A 175 22.12 8.59 6.56
N LEU A 176 21.26 7.58 6.45
CA LEU A 176 21.33 6.38 7.27
C LEU A 176 22.19 5.32 6.59
N THR A 177 23.02 4.64 7.39
CA THR A 177 23.72 3.43 6.98
C THR A 177 22.79 2.24 7.25
N ILE A 178 22.34 1.60 6.17
CA ILE A 178 21.41 0.46 6.24
C ILE A 178 21.98 -0.77 5.53
N GLN A 179 21.38 -1.92 5.80
CA GLN A 179 21.75 -3.20 5.19
C GLN A 179 21.60 -3.20 3.65
N ASN A 180 22.34 -4.10 3.00
CA ASN A 180 22.26 -4.26 1.56
C ASN A 180 20.86 -4.76 1.14
N PRO A 181 20.27 -4.26 0.04
CA PRO A 181 19.03 -4.78 -0.51
C PRO A 181 19.00 -6.29 -0.74
N ALA A 182 20.11 -6.93 -1.09
CA ALA A 182 20.20 -8.37 -1.28
C ALA A 182 19.99 -9.14 0.03
N ASP A 183 20.69 -8.72 1.09
CA ASP A 183 20.55 -9.32 2.43
C ASP A 183 19.12 -9.12 2.97
N THR A 184 18.55 -7.93 2.72
CA THR A 184 17.16 -7.60 3.08
C THR A 184 16.16 -8.50 2.33
N TYR A 185 16.39 -8.77 1.05
CA TYR A 185 15.54 -9.66 0.25
C TYR A 185 15.56 -11.08 0.83
N ASP A 186 16.74 -11.59 1.17
CA ASP A 186 16.88 -12.88 1.82
C ASP A 186 16.18 -12.90 3.17
N GLU A 187 16.29 -11.85 3.98
CA GLU A 187 15.62 -11.73 5.28
C GLU A 187 14.08 -11.75 5.19
N VAL A 188 13.53 -11.11 4.16
CA VAL A 188 12.09 -11.03 3.89
C VAL A 188 11.55 -12.36 3.35
N THR A 189 12.35 -13.06 2.54
CA THR A 189 11.93 -14.28 1.84
C THR A 189 12.26 -15.58 2.56
N LYS A 190 13.20 -15.57 3.52
CA LYS A 190 13.44 -16.67 4.48
C LYS A 190 12.29 -16.82 5.47
#